data_AF-A0A6P1MGS0-F1
#
_entry.id   AF-A0A6P1MGS0-F1
#
_cell.length_a   1.000
_cell.length_b   1.000
_cell.length_c   1.000
_cell.angle_alpha   90.00
_cell.angle_beta   90.00
_cell.angle_gamma   90.00
#
_symmetry.space_group_name_H-M   'P 1'
#
loop_
_entity.id
_entity.type
_entity.pdbx_description
1 polymer ?
#
loop_
_entity_poly.entity_id
_entity_poly.type
_entity_poly.pdbx_seq_one_letter_code
_entity_poly.pdbx_strand_id
1 'polypeptide(L)' 'MNVSSSGDYISSFLSMMEGQRYTRTFNSYATRYILENIKKDYGDKQFQKALEAVQEHGNYYNGLNNGNLRSIQNIINELR' A
#
# COMPACT_ATOMS: atom_id res chain seq x y z
N MET A 1 -11.59 13.25 9.70
CA MET A 1 -11.57 12.83 8.29
C MET A 1 -12.10 13.99 7.46
N ASN A 2 -11.33 14.53 6.51
CA ASN A 2 -11.88 15.47 5.53
C ASN A 2 -12.34 14.68 4.29
N VAL A 3 -13.31 15.19 3.52
CA VAL A 3 -13.87 14.50 2.36
C VAL A 3 -12.80 14.15 1.32
N SER A 4 -11.76 14.97 1.20
CA SER A 4 -10.60 14.76 0.32
C SER A 4 -9.80 13.51 0.71
N SER A 5 -9.62 13.26 2.01
CA SER A 5 -8.84 12.14 2.54
C SER A 5 -9.54 10.82 2.31
N SER A 6 -10.87 10.74 2.36
CA SER A 6 -11.59 9.50 2.08
C SER A 6 -11.49 9.05 0.62
N GLY A 7 -11.46 10.00 -0.33
CA GLY A 7 -11.23 9.71 -1.74
C GLY A 7 -9.84 9.12 -2.02
N ASP A 8 -8.82 9.61 -1.33
CA ASP A 8 -7.45 9.08 -1.42
C ASP A 8 -7.39 7.61 -0.93
N TYR A 9 -8.16 7.24 0.10
CA TYR A 9 -8.23 5.85 0.60
C TYR A 9 -8.84 4.89 -0.40
N ILE A 10 -9.96 5.27 -1.01
CA ILE A 10 -10.62 4.44 -2.01
C ILE A 10 -9.73 4.28 -3.24
N SER A 11 -9.13 5.37 -3.71
CA SER A 11 -8.29 5.36 -4.91
C SER A 11 -7.07 4.46 -4.73
N SER A 12 -6.37 4.60 -3.59
CA SER A 12 -5.19 3.78 -3.30
C SER A 12 -5.54 2.32 -3.04
N PHE A 13 -6.70 2.03 -2.42
CA PHE A 13 -7.19 0.65 -2.31
C PHE A 13 -7.46 0.04 -3.70
N LEU A 14 -8.13 0.76 -4.60
CA LEU A 14 -8.36 0.27 -5.97
C LEU A 14 -7.05 0.01 -6.71
N SER A 15 -6.06 0.90 -6.58
CA SER A 15 -4.72 0.69 -7.15
C SER A 15 -4.04 -0.56 -6.59
N MET A 16 -4.13 -0.81 -5.26
CA MET A 16 -3.63 -2.05 -4.65
C MET A 16 -4.32 -3.29 -5.22
N MET A 17 -5.63 -3.20 -5.46
CA MET A 17 -6.41 -4.31 -6.03
C MET A 17 -6.02 -4.58 -7.49
N GLU A 18 -5.58 -3.58 -8.23
CA GLU A 18 -5.09 -3.72 -9.59
C GLU A 18 -3.59 -4.06 -9.68
N GLY A 19 -2.85 -4.03 -8.56
CA GLY A 19 -1.39 -4.19 -8.53
C GLY A 19 -0.65 -2.96 -9.09
N GLN A 20 -1.30 -1.81 -9.14
CA GLN A 20 -0.76 -0.58 -9.72
C GLN A 20 -0.18 0.32 -8.64
N ARG A 21 0.88 1.04 -9.03
CA ARG A 21 1.49 2.05 -8.19
C ARG A 21 0.52 3.21 -7.91
N TYR A 22 0.45 3.61 -6.65
CA TYR A 22 -0.29 4.79 -6.19
C TYR A 22 0.69 5.84 -5.64
N THR A 23 0.29 7.11 -5.59
CA THR A 23 1.16 8.22 -5.16
C THR A 23 0.73 8.87 -3.86
N ARG A 24 -0.53 8.70 -3.44
CA ARG A 24 -1.09 9.22 -2.20
C ARG A 24 -1.25 8.07 -1.20
N THR A 25 -0.34 7.99 -0.25
CA THR A 25 -0.34 6.93 0.76
C THR A 25 -0.67 7.49 2.12
N PHE A 26 -1.46 6.73 2.86
CA PHE A 26 -1.73 6.93 4.27
C PHE A 26 -0.55 6.41 5.12
N ASN A 27 -0.61 6.54 6.44
CA ASN A 27 0.48 6.08 7.30
C ASN A 27 0.68 4.55 7.22
N SER A 28 1.83 4.08 7.71
CA SER A 28 2.21 2.66 7.73
C SER A 28 1.17 1.76 8.41
N TYR A 29 0.45 2.26 9.42
CA TYR A 29 -0.61 1.53 10.10
C TYR A 29 -1.78 1.21 9.17
N ALA A 30 -2.28 2.20 8.42
CA ALA A 30 -3.36 2.00 7.46
C ALA A 30 -2.96 1.06 6.32
N THR A 31 -1.72 1.16 5.82
CA THR A 31 -1.20 0.23 4.79
C THR A 31 -1.23 -1.22 5.28
N ARG A 32 -0.77 -1.48 6.51
CA ARG A 32 -0.85 -2.83 7.10
C ARG A 32 -2.29 -3.29 7.24
N TYR A 33 -3.15 -2.46 7.80
CA TYR A 33 -4.57 -2.79 8.00
C TYR A 33 -5.24 -3.18 6.68
N ILE A 34 -5.01 -2.43 5.60
CA ILE A 34 -5.59 -2.74 4.29
C ILE A 34 -5.03 -4.06 3.73
N LEU A 35 -3.72 -4.29 3.80
CA LEU A 35 -3.10 -5.53 3.32
C LEU A 35 -3.64 -6.78 4.06
N GLU A 36 -3.76 -6.71 5.38
CA GLU A 36 -4.32 -7.80 6.19
C GLU A 36 -5.78 -8.10 5.83
N ASN A 37 -6.61 -7.06 5.65
CA ASN A 37 -7.99 -7.25 5.24
C ASN A 37 -8.11 -7.73 3.78
N ILE A 38 -7.24 -7.29 2.87
CA ILE A 38 -7.20 -7.83 1.50
C ILE A 38 -6.91 -9.33 1.52
N LYS A 39 -5.92 -9.76 2.32
CA LYS A 39 -5.60 -11.19 2.48
C LYS A 39 -6.79 -11.97 3.02
N LYS A 40 -7.44 -11.43 4.05
CA LYS A 40 -8.58 -12.08 4.72
C LYS A 40 -9.82 -12.18 3.81
N ASP A 41 -10.16 -11.11 3.11
CA ASP A 41 -11.45 -10.98 2.42
C ASP A 41 -11.37 -11.38 0.93
N TYR A 42 -10.21 -11.26 0.29
CA TYR A 42 -10.02 -11.50 -1.15
C TYR A 42 -8.97 -12.58 -1.49
N GLY A 43 -8.28 -13.11 -0.47
CA GLY A 43 -7.36 -14.24 -0.60
C GLY A 43 -5.97 -13.90 -1.16
N ASP A 44 -5.12 -14.91 -1.23
CA ASP A 44 -3.67 -14.75 -1.46
C ASP A 44 -3.32 -14.14 -2.82
N LYS A 45 -4.10 -14.44 -3.87
CA LYS A 45 -3.85 -13.85 -5.20
C LYS A 45 -3.98 -12.33 -5.19
N GLN A 46 -4.98 -11.83 -4.46
CA GLN A 46 -5.28 -10.42 -4.42
C GLN A 46 -4.35 -9.69 -3.45
N PHE A 47 -3.98 -10.37 -2.37
CA PHE A 47 -2.95 -9.93 -1.46
C PHE A 47 -1.59 -9.77 -2.13
N GLN A 48 -1.18 -10.71 -2.99
CA GLN A 48 0.09 -10.63 -3.72
C GLN A 48 0.14 -9.39 -4.64
N LYS A 49 -0.95 -9.10 -5.36
CA LYS A 49 -1.07 -7.87 -6.17
C LYS A 49 -0.94 -6.61 -5.32
N ALA A 50 -1.59 -6.61 -4.15
CA ALA A 50 -1.51 -5.49 -3.24
C ALA A 50 -0.08 -5.28 -2.69
N LEU A 51 0.65 -6.36 -2.38
CA LEU A 51 2.06 -6.29 -2.00
C LEU A 51 2.94 -5.71 -3.11
N GLU A 52 2.70 -6.09 -4.37
CA GLU A 52 3.40 -5.53 -5.54
C GLU A 52 3.15 -4.03 -5.68
N ALA A 53 1.90 -3.59 -5.58
CA ALA A 53 1.54 -2.17 -5.60
C ALA A 53 2.24 -1.36 -4.48
N VAL A 54 2.31 -1.91 -3.26
CA VAL A 54 2.97 -1.28 -2.11
C VAL A 54 4.49 -1.23 -2.29
N GLN A 55 5.09 -2.28 -2.89
CA GLN A 55 6.52 -2.29 -3.22
C GLN A 55 6.85 -1.23 -4.28
N GLU A 56 6.06 -1.13 -5.35
CA GLU A 56 6.23 -0.12 -6.39
C GLU A 56 6.07 1.31 -5.84
N HIS A 57 5.14 1.49 -4.90
CA HIS A 57 5.00 2.75 -4.18
C HIS A 57 6.26 3.08 -3.37
N GLY A 58 6.79 2.14 -2.60
CA GLY A 58 8.04 2.30 -1.83
C GLY A 58 9.24 2.61 -2.73
N ASN A 59 9.37 1.90 -3.85
CA ASN A 59 10.43 2.09 -4.84
C ASN A 59 10.44 3.51 -5.42
N TYR A 60 9.26 4.04 -5.76
CA TYR A 60 9.14 5.41 -6.26
C TYR A 60 9.65 6.47 -5.29
N TYR A 61 9.26 6.38 -4.02
CA TYR A 61 9.70 7.34 -3.01
C TYR A 61 11.18 7.18 -2.65
N ASN A 62 11.70 5.95 -2.66
CA ASN A 62 13.13 5.69 -2.50
C ASN A 62 13.95 6.34 -3.64
N GLY A 63 13.44 6.32 -4.87
CA GLY A 63 14.08 6.99 -6.02
C GLY A 63 14.09 8.52 -5.95
N LEU A 64 13.22 9.14 -5.13
CA LEU A 64 13.13 10.59 -4.97
C LEU A 64 14.10 11.16 -3.91
N ASN A 65 15.02 10.36 -3.36
CA ASN A 65 15.94 10.74 -2.27
C ASN A 65 15.24 11.25 -0.99
N ASN A 66 13.91 11.19 -0.93
CA ASN A 66 13.09 11.61 0.19
C ASN A 66 12.86 10.41 1.10
N GLY A 67 13.84 10.15 1.96
CA GLY A 67 13.67 9.32 3.15
C GLY A 67 13.20 7.90 2.85
N ASN A 68 14.17 7.00 2.69
CA ASN A 68 13.99 5.56 2.62
C ASN A 68 12.77 5.12 3.46
N LEU A 69 11.65 4.73 2.83
CA LEU A 69 10.40 4.37 3.52
C LEU A 69 10.55 2.99 4.18
N ARG A 70 11.50 2.89 5.10
CA ARG A 70 11.85 1.67 5.85
C ARG A 70 10.64 1.04 6.50
N SER A 71 9.67 1.85 6.94
CA SER A 71 8.41 1.37 7.52
C SER A 71 7.58 0.55 6.53
N ILE A 72 7.50 0.95 5.26
CA ILE A 72 6.78 0.21 4.23
C ILE A 72 7.52 -1.08 3.89
N GLN A 73 8.84 -1.02 3.73
CA GLN A 73 9.64 -2.22 3.43
C GLN A 73 9.55 -3.25 4.57
N ASN A 74 9.55 -2.80 5.82
CA ASN A 74 9.35 -3.68 6.98
C ASN A 74 7.98 -4.37 6.93
N ILE A 75 6.91 -3.64 6.59
CA ILE A 75 5.57 -4.23 6.44
C ILE A 75 5.55 -5.30 5.36
N ILE A 76 6.15 -5.05 4.19
CA ILE A 76 6.23 -6.04 3.10
C ILE A 76 6.98 -7.29 3.56
N ASN A 77 8.12 -7.11 4.25
CA ASN A 77 8.94 -8.22 4.71
C ASN A 77 8.27 -9.05 5.82
N GLU A 78 7.46 -8.43 6.68
CA GLU A 78 6.71 -9.13 7.73
C GLU A 78 5.50 -9.90 7.19
N LEU A 79 4.90 -9.42 6.10
CA LEU A 79 3.65 -9.96 5.57
C LEU A 79 3.85 -10.96 4.41
N ARG A 80 5.03 -10.99 3.79
CA ARG A 80 5.45 -12.02 2.81
C ARG A 80 5.67 -13.37 3.49
#